data_AF-A0A2E5DQ36-F1
#
_entry.id   AF-A0A2E5DQ36-F1
#
_cell.length_a   1.000
_cell.length_b   1.000
_cell.length_c   1.000
_cell.angle_alpha   90.00
_cell.angle_beta   90.00
_cell.angle_gamma   90.00
#
_symmetry.space_group_name_H-M   'P 1'
#
loop_
_entity.id
_entity.type
_entity.pdbx_description
1 polymer ?
#
loop_
_entity_poly.entity_id
_entity_poly.type
_entity_poly.pdbx_seq_one_letter_code
_entity_poly.pdbx_strand_id
1 'polypeptide(L)'
;MRKFGFNKEETTLDPFTDLLFNGLLGFAFMFAIAFMLIKPTPEEAKIDPDAEFIITVSWPDEHPDDIDTYVEDPQGNIVWYHIREAGLMHLDRDDRGNFKDTIMMDGEKINNPLNQETITLRGIVKGEYVVNVYHYLANTVDEIPVKVKVEKVNPTVQVIFYDTLFVNGKGTELTAARFILDKDGKVLSVYKKPKKLTVLTRQRK
;
A
#
# COMPACT_ATOMS: atom_id res chain seq x y z
N MET A 1 14.30 -83.32 48.28
CA MET A 1 13.58 -82.56 47.24
C MET A 1 14.10 -81.12 47.23
N ARG A 2 14.35 -80.58 46.03
CA ARG A 2 15.09 -79.33 45.73
C ARG A 2 14.76 -78.14 46.65
N LYS A 3 15.78 -77.57 47.31
CA LYS A 3 15.74 -76.17 47.76
C LYS A 3 16.21 -75.29 46.60
N PHE A 4 15.28 -74.50 46.07
CA PHE A 4 15.53 -73.42 45.12
C PHE A 4 16.41 -72.36 45.81
N GLY A 5 17.69 -72.31 45.48
CA GLY A 5 18.51 -71.15 45.77
C GLY A 5 18.17 -70.09 44.74
N PHE A 6 17.54 -68.99 45.17
CA PHE A 6 17.50 -67.77 44.37
C PHE A 6 18.95 -67.28 44.23
N ASN A 7 19.57 -67.57 43.10
CA ASN A 7 20.68 -66.74 42.65
C ASN A 7 20.05 -65.37 42.35
N LYS A 8 20.24 -64.44 43.28
CA LYS A 8 20.06 -63.03 43.02
C LYS A 8 21.16 -62.70 42.01
N GLU A 9 20.84 -62.69 40.72
CA GLU A 9 21.70 -62.03 39.74
C GLU A 9 21.82 -60.59 40.23
N GLU A 10 22.99 -60.24 40.77
CA GLU A 10 23.36 -58.85 40.90
C GLU A 10 23.33 -58.29 39.49
N THR A 11 22.33 -57.47 39.21
CA THR A 11 22.28 -56.61 38.03
C THR A 11 23.52 -55.72 38.09
N THR A 12 24.62 -56.20 37.52
CA THR A 12 25.79 -55.39 37.24
C THR A 12 25.33 -54.33 36.26
N LEU A 13 25.14 -53.11 36.74
CA LEU A 13 24.86 -51.95 35.90
C LEU A 13 25.99 -51.85 34.87
N ASP A 14 25.67 -52.13 33.60
CA ASP A 14 26.63 -52.04 32.51
C ASP A 14 26.86 -50.55 32.19
N PRO A 15 28.03 -49.98 32.56
CA PRO A 15 28.28 -48.56 32.38
C PRO A 15 28.25 -48.15 30.91
N PHE A 16 28.50 -49.11 30.00
CA PHE A 16 28.43 -48.88 28.56
C PHE A 16 26.98 -48.69 28.09
N THR A 17 26.07 -49.58 28.51
CA THR A 17 24.63 -49.44 28.26
C THR A 17 24.08 -48.15 28.87
N ASP A 18 24.47 -47.80 30.09
CA ASP A 18 24.04 -46.55 30.74
C ASP A 18 24.56 -45.31 29.98
N LEU A 19 25.80 -45.33 29.51
CA LEU A 19 26.37 -44.25 28.70
C LEU A 19 25.65 -44.13 27.35
N LEU A 20 25.32 -45.26 26.73
CA LEU A 20 24.64 -45.32 25.43
C LEU A 20 23.20 -44.83 25.54
N PHE A 21 22.46 -45.22 26.58
CA PHE A 21 21.11 -44.73 26.85
C PHE A 21 21.09 -43.24 27.20
N ASN A 22 21.99 -42.77 28.07
CA ASN A 22 22.08 -41.35 28.40
C ASN A 22 22.48 -40.50 27.19
N GLY A 23 23.39 -41.00 26.34
CA GLY A 23 23.74 -40.37 25.08
C GLY A 23 22.57 -40.28 24.10
N LEU A 24 21.81 -41.37 23.95
CA LEU A 24 20.61 -41.40 23.11
C LEU A 24 19.52 -40.47 23.63
N LEU A 25 19.31 -40.44 24.95
CA LEU A 25 18.35 -39.56 25.60
C LEU A 25 18.73 -38.09 25.37
N GLY A 26 20.00 -37.73 25.56
CA GLY A 26 20.51 -36.39 25.28
C GLY A 26 20.30 -36.00 23.81
N PHE A 27 20.56 -36.92 22.88
CA PHE A 27 20.32 -36.71 21.45
C PHE A 27 18.84 -36.48 21.14
N ALA A 28 17.94 -37.29 21.68
CA ALA A 28 16.49 -37.12 21.51
C ALA A 28 15.99 -35.79 22.09
N PHE A 29 16.50 -35.38 23.27
CA PHE A 29 16.19 -34.09 23.88
C PHE A 29 16.67 -32.91 23.03
N MET A 30 17.85 -33.01 22.40
CA MET A 30 18.32 -31.97 21.48
C MET A 30 17.39 -31.79 20.28
N PHE A 31 16.85 -32.87 19.71
CA PHE A 31 15.84 -32.78 18.66
C PHE A 31 14.54 -32.12 19.14
N ALA A 32 14.06 -32.48 20.33
CA ALA A 32 12.86 -31.88 20.91
C ALA A 32 13.03 -30.36 21.10
N ILE A 33 14.17 -29.93 21.63
CA ILE A 33 14.50 -28.50 21.79
C ILE A 33 14.64 -27.82 20.42
N ALA A 34 15.28 -28.47 19.45
CA ALA A 34 15.42 -27.92 18.10
C ALA A 34 14.04 -27.66 17.45
N PHE A 35 13.11 -28.63 17.50
CA PHE A 35 11.75 -28.43 17.01
C PHE A 35 10.98 -27.35 17.77
N MET A 36 11.20 -27.21 19.08
CA MET A 36 10.59 -26.15 19.89
C MET A 36 11.17 -24.75 19.56
N LEU A 37 12.43 -24.69 19.11
CA LEU A 37 13.11 -23.47 18.68
C LEU A 37 12.83 -23.10 17.22
N ILE A 38 12.26 -24.00 16.41
CA ILE A 38 11.69 -23.66 15.11
C ILE A 38 10.49 -22.77 15.37
N LYS A 39 10.73 -21.47 15.46
CA LYS A 39 9.68 -20.47 15.34
C LYS A 39 9.24 -20.49 13.89
N PRO A 40 7.95 -20.66 13.58
CA PRO A 40 7.48 -20.20 12.27
C PRO A 40 7.88 -18.73 12.20
N THR A 41 8.72 -18.38 11.23
CA THR A 41 8.78 -16.98 10.81
C THR A 41 7.34 -16.61 10.51
N PRO A 42 6.81 -15.49 11.05
CA PRO A 42 5.61 -14.94 10.46
C PRO A 42 5.96 -14.78 8.99
N GLU A 43 5.37 -15.61 8.14
CA GLU A 43 5.20 -15.21 6.77
C GLU A 43 4.36 -13.96 6.92
N GLU A 44 5.01 -12.79 6.93
CA GLU A 44 4.35 -11.54 6.63
C GLU A 44 3.51 -11.88 5.42
N ALA A 45 2.19 -11.83 5.58
CA ALA A 45 1.29 -12.07 4.48
C ALA A 45 1.78 -11.11 3.39
N LYS A 46 2.49 -11.66 2.40
CA LYS A 46 2.80 -10.98 1.16
C LYS A 46 1.46 -10.91 0.47
N ILE A 47 0.64 -9.98 0.94
CA ILE A 47 -0.26 -9.26 0.09
C ILE A 47 0.71 -8.65 -0.91
N ASP A 48 0.90 -9.33 -2.04
CA ASP A 48 1.53 -8.72 -3.19
C ASP A 48 0.63 -7.53 -3.47
N PRO A 49 1.04 -6.31 -3.12
CA PRO A 49 0.12 -5.20 -3.29
C PRO A 49 -0.06 -5.11 -4.81
N ASP A 50 -1.30 -5.14 -5.31
CA ASP A 50 -1.61 -4.91 -6.73
C ASP A 50 -1.25 -3.47 -7.17
N ALA A 51 -0.42 -2.77 -6.39
CA ALA A 51 -0.06 -1.38 -6.44
C ALA A 51 1.43 -1.22 -6.07
N GLU A 52 2.16 -0.47 -6.88
CA GLU A 52 3.50 0.01 -6.55
C GLU A 52 3.41 1.34 -5.80
N PHE A 53 2.50 2.22 -6.24
CA PHE A 53 2.23 3.51 -5.61
C PHE A 53 0.75 3.80 -5.54
N ILE A 54 0.36 4.56 -4.52
CA ILE A 54 -0.97 5.12 -4.32
C ILE A 54 -0.83 6.64 -4.23
N ILE A 55 -1.64 7.35 -5.01
CA ILE A 55 -1.77 8.81 -4.98
C ILE A 55 -3.16 9.10 -4.45
N THR A 56 -3.24 9.80 -3.33
CA THR A 56 -4.50 10.22 -2.71
C THR A 56 -4.58 11.73 -2.72
N VAL A 57 -5.67 12.25 -3.27
CA VAL A 57 -6.03 13.67 -3.24
C VAL A 57 -7.33 13.79 -2.43
N SER A 58 -7.33 14.63 -1.41
CA SER A 58 -8.53 14.86 -0.59
C SER A 58 -8.70 16.33 -0.24
N TRP A 59 -9.95 16.74 -0.07
CA TRP A 59 -10.32 18.10 0.31
C TRP A 59 -11.37 18.04 1.44
N PRO A 60 -11.81 19.17 2.02
CA PRO A 60 -12.73 19.13 3.16
C PRO A 60 -13.97 18.28 2.87
N ASP A 61 -14.33 17.45 3.84
CA ASP A 61 -15.50 16.59 3.78
C ASP A 61 -16.77 17.43 3.56
N GLU A 62 -17.74 16.87 2.83
CA GLU A 62 -19.02 17.52 2.46
C GLU A 62 -18.88 18.86 1.71
N HIS A 63 -17.68 19.22 1.25
CA HIS A 63 -17.46 20.43 0.47
C HIS A 63 -18.17 20.34 -0.89
N PRO A 64 -18.86 21.39 -1.35
CA PRO A 64 -19.68 21.34 -2.57
C PRO A 64 -18.86 21.42 -3.86
N ASP A 65 -17.58 21.79 -3.79
CA ASP A 65 -16.70 21.95 -4.96
C ASP A 65 -16.09 20.62 -5.39
N ASP A 66 -15.82 20.53 -6.70
CA ASP A 66 -15.34 19.32 -7.38
C ASP A 66 -13.87 19.48 -7.76
N ILE A 67 -13.00 18.64 -7.19
CA ILE A 67 -11.55 18.67 -7.39
C ILE A 67 -11.14 17.39 -8.11
N ASP A 68 -10.71 17.55 -9.36
CA ASP A 68 -10.20 16.44 -10.17
C ASP A 68 -8.69 16.28 -9.98
N THR A 69 -8.23 15.05 -10.09
CA THR A 69 -6.82 14.66 -10.11
C THR A 69 -6.40 14.25 -11.51
N TYR A 70 -5.26 14.77 -11.95
CA TYR A 70 -4.62 14.39 -13.21
C TYR A 70 -3.25 13.80 -12.90
N VAL A 71 -3.00 12.59 -13.39
CA VAL A 71 -1.68 11.96 -13.26
C VAL A 71 -1.17 11.58 -14.63
N GLU A 72 0.05 12.05 -14.95
CA GLU A 72 0.77 11.70 -16.16
C GLU A 72 1.92 10.74 -15.83
N ASP A 73 2.09 9.70 -16.65
CA ASP A 73 3.22 8.78 -16.58
C ASP A 73 4.40 9.23 -17.48
N PRO A 74 5.58 8.58 -17.38
CA PRO A 74 6.74 8.93 -18.19
C PRO A 74 6.55 8.76 -19.71
N GLN A 75 5.53 8.01 -20.14
CA GLN A 75 5.22 7.78 -21.55
C GLN A 75 4.19 8.81 -22.08
N GLY A 76 3.70 9.71 -21.22
CA GLY A 76 2.71 10.72 -21.57
C GLY A 76 1.27 10.20 -21.58
N ASN A 77 1.00 9.05 -20.97
CA ASN A 77 -0.36 8.61 -20.67
C ASN A 77 -0.88 9.46 -19.50
N ILE A 78 -2.15 9.87 -19.56
CA ILE A 78 -2.77 10.71 -18.53
C ILE A 78 -4.04 10.03 -18.04
N VAL A 79 -4.13 9.81 -16.74
CA VAL A 79 -5.34 9.38 -16.04
C VAL A 79 -6.06 10.60 -15.44
N TRP A 80 -7.38 10.63 -15.62
CA TRP A 80 -8.32 11.65 -15.13
C TRP A 80 -9.76 11.11 -15.24
N TYR A 81 -10.78 11.81 -14.72
CA TYR A 81 -12.16 11.28 -14.64
C TYR A 81 -12.70 10.65 -15.94
N HIS A 82 -12.33 11.19 -17.13
CA HIS A 82 -12.79 10.65 -18.41
C HIS A 82 -11.98 9.43 -18.89
N ILE A 83 -10.69 9.36 -18.55
CA ILE A 83 -9.78 8.26 -18.87
C ILE A 83 -9.29 7.67 -17.55
N ARG A 84 -10.09 6.76 -16.99
CA ARG A 84 -9.81 6.14 -15.69
C ARG A 84 -8.65 5.15 -15.72
N GLU A 85 -8.25 4.69 -16.90
CA GLU A 85 -7.16 3.73 -17.11
C GLU A 85 -6.25 4.20 -18.24
N ALA A 86 -4.97 4.36 -17.96
CA ALA A 86 -3.96 4.65 -18.98
C ALA A 86 -2.57 4.17 -18.52
N GLY A 87 -1.84 3.48 -19.41
CA GLY A 87 -0.56 2.88 -19.05
C GLY A 87 -0.71 1.85 -17.93
N LEU A 88 0.07 2.02 -16.85
CA LEU A 88 -0.01 1.21 -15.62
C LEU A 88 -0.71 1.95 -14.48
N MET A 89 -1.53 2.95 -14.79
CA MET A 89 -2.24 3.78 -13.82
C MET A 89 -3.76 3.55 -13.90
N HIS A 90 -4.42 3.59 -12.74
CA HIS A 90 -5.86 3.40 -12.60
C HIS A 90 -6.45 4.40 -11.60
N LEU A 91 -7.56 5.08 -11.95
CA LEU A 91 -8.36 5.93 -11.06
C LEU A 91 -9.41 5.07 -10.34
N ASP A 92 -9.04 4.60 -9.14
CA ASP A 92 -9.85 3.68 -8.33
C ASP A 92 -11.11 4.37 -7.80
N ARG A 93 -10.95 5.58 -7.27
CA ARG A 93 -12.04 6.40 -6.74
C ARG A 93 -12.04 7.76 -7.42
N ASP A 94 -13.17 8.07 -8.03
CA ASP A 94 -13.55 9.34 -8.65
C ASP A 94 -14.74 9.85 -7.81
N ASP A 95 -14.57 11.03 -7.23
CA ASP A 95 -15.52 11.62 -6.29
C ASP A 95 -15.91 13.02 -6.77
N ARG A 96 -17.21 13.22 -6.97
CA ARG A 96 -17.78 14.42 -7.56
C ARG A 96 -18.33 15.38 -6.49
N GLY A 97 -17.86 15.25 -5.25
CA GLY A 97 -18.35 15.99 -4.09
C GLY A 97 -19.71 15.46 -3.59
N ASN A 98 -20.57 16.36 -3.10
CA ASN A 98 -21.91 16.04 -2.53
C ASN A 98 -22.89 15.30 -3.47
N PHE A 99 -22.49 14.94 -4.70
CA PHE A 99 -23.34 14.32 -5.71
C PHE A 99 -23.19 12.79 -5.69
N LYS A 100 -24.00 12.14 -4.83
CA LYS A 100 -24.34 10.69 -4.79
C LYS A 100 -23.45 9.75 -3.96
N ASP A 101 -23.13 10.16 -2.75
CA ASP A 101 -22.43 9.29 -1.82
C ASP A 101 -23.39 8.63 -0.82
N THR A 102 -24.38 7.86 -1.30
CA THR A 102 -25.25 7.08 -0.40
C THR A 102 -24.88 5.61 -0.44
N ILE A 103 -24.33 5.10 0.66
CA ILE A 103 -24.04 3.68 0.86
C ILE A 103 -25.25 3.07 1.58
N MET A 104 -25.71 1.91 1.10
CA MET A 104 -26.72 1.12 1.79
C MET A 104 -26.01 0.14 2.74
N MET A 105 -26.14 0.36 4.05
CA MET A 105 -25.76 -0.62 5.07
C MET A 105 -27.01 -1.01 5.85
N ASP A 106 -27.33 -2.31 5.90
CA ASP A 106 -28.44 -2.86 6.67
C ASP A 106 -29.82 -2.19 6.42
N GLY A 107 -30.05 -1.68 5.20
CA GLY A 107 -31.30 -1.03 4.81
C GLY A 107 -31.38 0.47 5.15
N GLU A 108 -30.37 1.02 5.83
CA GLU A 108 -30.22 2.45 6.07
C GLU A 108 -29.32 3.11 5.01
N LYS A 109 -29.72 4.32 4.61
CA LYS A 109 -28.96 5.17 3.70
C LYS A 109 -27.94 5.96 4.52
N ILE A 110 -26.66 5.59 4.41
CA ILE A 110 -25.55 6.33 5.02
C ILE A 110 -24.96 7.26 3.97
N ASN A 111 -24.88 8.55 4.28
CA ASN A 111 -24.17 9.54 3.45
C ASN A 111 -22.66 9.37 3.70
N ASN A 112 -21.85 9.22 2.65
CA ASN A 112 -20.40 9.20 2.75
C ASN A 112 -19.88 10.65 2.59
N PRO A 113 -19.33 11.25 3.65
CA PRO A 113 -18.90 12.65 3.63
C PRO A 113 -17.51 12.82 2.98
N LEU A 114 -16.80 11.72 2.70
CA LEU A 114 -15.40 11.72 2.30
C LEU A 114 -15.22 12.20 0.87
N ASN A 115 -14.60 13.37 0.73
CA ASN A 115 -14.20 13.95 -0.56
C ASN A 115 -12.75 13.56 -0.90
N GLN A 116 -12.59 12.52 -1.71
CA GLN A 116 -11.26 12.04 -2.09
C GLN A 116 -11.23 11.33 -3.45
N GLU A 117 -10.13 11.50 -4.16
CA GLU A 117 -9.75 10.70 -5.31
C GLU A 117 -8.48 9.90 -5.05
N THR A 118 -8.47 8.67 -5.57
CA THR A 118 -7.34 7.74 -5.40
C THR A 118 -6.93 7.17 -6.75
N ILE A 119 -5.65 7.33 -7.07
CA ILE A 119 -5.02 6.75 -8.26
C ILE A 119 -3.96 5.75 -7.83
N THR A 120 -4.04 4.54 -8.37
CA THR A 120 -3.05 3.49 -8.17
C THR A 120 -2.15 3.33 -9.39
N LEU A 121 -0.84 3.25 -9.15
CA LEU A 121 0.14 2.79 -10.13
C LEU A 121 0.36 1.30 -9.89
N ARG A 122 -0.08 0.43 -10.81
CA ARG A 122 0.05 -1.03 -10.71
C ARG A 122 1.41 -1.57 -11.14
N GLY A 123 2.28 -0.70 -11.64
CA GLY A 123 3.63 -1.06 -12.05
C GLY A 123 4.51 0.16 -12.24
N ILE A 124 5.80 -0.08 -12.31
CA ILE A 124 6.83 0.96 -12.42
C ILE A 124 7.21 1.17 -13.87
N VAL A 125 7.12 2.43 -14.32
CA VAL A 125 7.79 2.90 -15.53
C VAL A 125 8.89 3.87 -15.11
N LYS A 126 10.11 3.64 -15.59
CA LYS A 126 11.23 4.56 -15.33
C LYS A 126 10.91 5.92 -15.94
N GLY A 127 11.09 6.98 -15.15
CA GLY A 127 11.01 8.36 -15.61
C GLY A 127 10.20 9.23 -14.68
N GLU A 128 9.68 10.32 -15.22
CA GLU A 128 8.96 11.33 -14.45
C GLU A 128 7.45 11.09 -14.47
N TYR A 129 6.85 11.09 -13.28
CA TYR A 129 5.41 11.19 -13.08
C TYR A 129 5.03 12.60 -12.64
N VAL A 130 3.84 13.05 -13.04
CA VAL A 130 3.32 14.38 -12.71
C VAL A 130 1.93 14.24 -12.10
N VAL A 131 1.73 14.81 -10.92
CA VAL A 131 0.45 14.83 -10.19
C VAL A 131 -0.04 16.26 -10.12
N ASN A 132 -1.21 16.50 -10.70
CA ASN A 132 -1.89 17.79 -10.68
C ASN A 132 -3.26 17.66 -10.02
N VAL A 133 -3.68 18.76 -9.41
CA VAL A 133 -5.05 18.96 -8.93
C VAL A 133 -5.71 20.04 -9.79
N TYR A 134 -6.99 19.87 -10.08
CA TYR A 134 -7.76 20.74 -10.95
C TYR A 134 -9.09 21.09 -10.31
N HIS A 135 -9.38 22.38 -10.20
CA HIS A 135 -10.66 22.86 -9.70
C HIS A 135 -11.72 22.79 -10.81
N TYR A 136 -12.44 21.67 -10.90
CA TYR A 136 -13.40 21.43 -11.98
C TYR A 136 -14.68 22.25 -11.81
N LEU A 137 -15.28 22.20 -10.62
CA LEU A 137 -16.49 22.95 -10.26
C LEU A 137 -16.24 23.76 -8.99
N ALA A 138 -16.29 25.09 -9.12
CA ALA A 138 -16.24 25.99 -7.98
C ALA A 138 -17.67 26.47 -7.64
N ASN A 139 -18.24 25.95 -6.57
CA ASN A 139 -19.51 26.41 -6.01
C ASN A 139 -19.28 27.41 -4.87
N THR A 140 -18.09 27.44 -4.27
CA THR A 140 -17.67 28.47 -3.31
C THR A 140 -16.68 29.46 -3.94
N VAL A 141 -16.45 30.57 -3.23
CA VAL A 141 -15.47 31.61 -3.60
C VAL A 141 -14.20 31.50 -2.76
N ASP A 142 -14.22 30.60 -1.78
CA ASP A 142 -13.16 30.44 -0.80
C ASP A 142 -12.04 29.56 -1.34
N GLU A 143 -10.87 29.71 -0.75
CA GLU A 143 -9.73 28.87 -1.06
C GLU A 143 -9.87 27.50 -0.37
N ILE A 144 -9.69 26.43 -1.15
CA ILE A 144 -9.90 25.06 -0.71
C ILE A 144 -8.55 24.43 -0.36
N PRO A 145 -8.36 23.91 0.86
CA PRO A 145 -7.17 23.16 1.21
C PRO A 145 -7.28 21.73 0.65
N VAL A 146 -6.51 21.44 -0.39
CA VAL A 146 -6.42 20.13 -1.05
C VAL A 146 -5.15 19.41 -0.60
N LYS A 147 -5.30 18.32 0.13
CA LYS A 147 -4.21 17.46 0.57
C LYS A 147 -3.84 16.49 -0.52
N VAL A 148 -2.56 16.38 -0.82
CA VAL A 148 -2.02 15.42 -1.79
C VAL A 148 -0.98 14.57 -1.11
N LYS A 149 -1.16 13.25 -1.17
CA LYS A 149 -0.27 12.25 -0.61
C LYS A 149 0.14 11.27 -1.70
N VAL A 150 1.43 10.97 -1.78
CA VAL A 150 1.97 9.92 -2.64
C VAL A 150 2.70 8.91 -1.78
N GLU A 151 2.27 7.67 -1.84
CA GLU A 151 2.77 6.55 -1.07
C GLU A 151 3.32 5.49 -2.01
N LYS A 152 4.55 5.04 -1.75
CA LYS A 152 5.06 3.77 -2.27
C LYS A 152 4.56 2.68 -1.35
N VAL A 153 3.94 1.62 -1.86
CA VAL A 153 3.33 0.58 -1.00
C VAL A 153 4.00 -0.78 -1.11
N ASN A 154 4.75 -1.05 -2.19
CA ASN A 154 5.55 -2.26 -2.37
C ASN A 154 7.05 -1.94 -2.20
N PRO A 155 7.85 -2.67 -1.39
CA PRO A 155 7.47 -3.77 -0.50
C PRO A 155 6.93 -3.33 0.87
N THR A 156 7.12 -2.07 1.24
CA THR A 156 6.59 -1.50 2.48
C THR A 156 6.05 -0.11 2.22
N VAL A 157 5.06 0.30 3.01
CA VAL A 157 4.44 1.61 2.88
C VAL A 157 5.43 2.70 3.28
N GLN A 158 5.71 3.60 2.34
CA GLN A 158 6.56 4.77 2.51
C GLN A 158 5.86 5.99 1.90
N VAL A 159 5.63 7.03 2.69
CA VAL A 159 5.17 8.34 2.19
C VAL A 159 6.36 9.03 1.50
N ILE A 160 6.26 9.23 0.19
CA ILE A 160 7.31 9.89 -0.61
C ILE A 160 6.99 11.36 -0.85
N PHE A 161 5.71 11.75 -0.72
CA PHE A 161 5.26 13.12 -0.81
C PHE A 161 3.99 13.31 0.03
N TYR A 162 3.93 14.43 0.74
CA TYR A 162 2.71 14.88 1.43
C TYR A 162 2.73 16.41 1.48
N ASP A 163 1.68 17.05 0.97
CA ASP A 163 1.53 18.49 1.01
C ASP A 163 0.06 18.91 0.97
N THR A 164 -0.21 20.16 1.37
CA THR A 164 -1.51 20.79 1.18
C THR A 164 -1.39 21.93 0.20
N LEU A 165 -2.09 21.81 -0.92
CA LEU A 165 -2.25 22.88 -1.90
C LEU A 165 -3.50 23.69 -1.58
N PHE A 166 -3.44 24.96 -1.91
CA PHE A 166 -4.55 25.87 -1.73
C PHE A 166 -5.10 26.25 -3.11
N VAL A 167 -6.29 25.73 -3.43
CA VAL A 167 -6.89 25.84 -4.75
C VAL A 167 -8.03 26.84 -4.69
N ASN A 168 -8.02 27.85 -5.57
CA ASN A 168 -9.06 28.87 -5.61
C ASN A 168 -9.52 29.10 -7.05
N GLY A 169 -10.83 29.11 -7.25
CA GLY A 169 -11.47 29.48 -8.52
C GLY A 169 -11.50 28.37 -9.55
N LYS A 170 -12.60 28.33 -10.31
CA LYS A 170 -12.83 27.34 -11.36
C LYS A 170 -11.74 27.38 -12.42
N GLY A 171 -11.25 26.20 -12.81
CA GLY A 171 -10.24 26.04 -13.85
C GLY A 171 -8.80 26.23 -13.36
N THR A 172 -8.60 26.45 -12.06
CA THR A 172 -7.26 26.48 -11.47
C THR A 172 -6.65 25.09 -11.48
N GLU A 173 -5.45 24.99 -12.03
CA GLU A 173 -4.67 23.75 -12.08
C GLU A 173 -3.32 24.00 -11.40
N LEU A 174 -3.02 23.20 -10.38
CA LEU A 174 -1.77 23.25 -9.64
C LEU A 174 -1.05 21.90 -9.72
N THR A 175 0.28 21.95 -9.87
CA THR A 175 1.12 20.76 -9.79
C THR A 175 1.49 20.49 -8.34
N ALA A 176 1.02 19.37 -7.81
CA ALA A 176 1.30 18.94 -6.44
C ALA A 176 2.70 18.33 -6.35
N ALA A 177 2.99 17.36 -7.20
CA ALA A 177 4.25 16.65 -7.17
C ALA A 177 4.68 16.24 -8.58
N ARG A 178 5.99 16.28 -8.79
CA ARG A 178 6.69 15.61 -9.87
C ARG A 178 7.73 14.72 -9.24
N PHE A 179 7.64 13.43 -9.49
CA PHE A 179 8.58 12.47 -8.91
C PHE A 179 9.20 11.63 -10.01
N ILE A 180 10.50 11.40 -9.89
CA ILE A 180 11.26 10.60 -10.85
C ILE A 180 11.56 9.25 -10.25
N LEU A 181 11.17 8.19 -10.95
CA LEU A 181 11.47 6.81 -10.60
C LEU A 181 12.60 6.24 -11.45
N ASP A 182 13.45 5.40 -10.85
CA ASP A 182 14.32 4.51 -11.62
C ASP A 182 13.58 3.24 -12.10
N LYS A 183 14.32 2.33 -12.73
CA LYS A 183 13.77 1.05 -13.24
C LYS A 183 13.28 0.10 -12.15
N ASP A 184 13.73 0.28 -10.91
CA ASP A 184 13.41 -0.57 -9.76
C ASP A 184 12.37 0.11 -8.83
N GLY A 185 11.79 1.23 -9.27
CA GLY A 185 10.77 1.97 -8.52
C GLY A 185 11.34 2.78 -7.36
N LYS A 186 12.65 3.05 -7.33
CA LYS A 186 13.24 3.95 -6.35
C LYS A 186 12.96 5.39 -6.74
N VAL A 187 12.50 6.18 -5.77
CA VAL A 187 12.32 7.61 -5.95
C VAL A 187 13.68 8.30 -5.98
N LEU A 188 14.03 8.89 -7.13
CA LEU A 188 15.28 9.63 -7.32
C LEU A 188 15.15 11.09 -6.91
N SER A 189 13.99 11.71 -7.15
CA SER A 189 13.72 13.10 -6.77
C SER A 189 12.22 13.36 -6.72
N VAL A 190 11.83 14.35 -5.90
CA VAL A 190 10.47 14.89 -5.83
C VAL A 190 10.56 16.41 -5.82
N TYR A 191 9.79 17.09 -6.68
CA TYR A 191 9.79 18.54 -6.81
C TYR A 191 8.45 19.06 -7.34
N LYS A 192 8.22 20.38 -7.33
CA LYS A 192 6.92 21.01 -7.62
C LYS A 192 6.94 21.95 -8.83
N LYS A 193 7.68 21.60 -9.89
CA LYS A 193 7.77 22.46 -11.08
C LYS A 193 6.46 22.42 -11.86
N PRO A 194 5.77 23.56 -12.07
CA PRO A 194 4.47 23.57 -12.75
C PRO A 194 4.49 22.91 -14.14
N LYS A 195 3.46 22.11 -14.43
CA LYS A 195 3.14 21.55 -15.75
C LYS A 195 1.61 21.55 -15.92
N LYS A 196 1.10 21.86 -17.11
CA LYS A 196 -0.36 21.87 -17.38
C LYS A 196 -0.73 20.59 -18.13
N LEU A 197 -1.50 19.71 -17.50
CA LEU A 197 -2.00 18.45 -18.06
C LEU A 197 -3.36 18.63 -18.73
N THR A 198 -4.20 19.52 -18.21
CA THR A 198 -5.55 19.79 -18.76
C THR A 198 -5.54 20.25 -20.22
N VAL A 199 -4.47 20.92 -20.67
CA VAL A 199 -4.31 21.34 -22.07
C VAL A 199 -4.01 20.14 -22.97
N LEU A 200 -3.24 19.17 -22.48
CA LEU A 200 -2.84 17.98 -23.23
C LEU A 200 -4.03 17.02 -23.44
N THR A 201 -4.94 16.93 -22.46
CA THR A 201 -6.15 16.10 -22.57
C THR A 201 -7.17 16.70 -23.53
N ARG A 202 -7.25 18.03 -23.66
CA ARG A 202 -8.16 18.71 -24.61
C ARG A 202 -7.76 18.58 -26.09
N GLN A 203 -6.48 18.34 -26.36
CA GLN A 203 -5.96 18.22 -27.73
C GLN A 203 -6.09 16.80 -28.31
N ARG A 204 -6.35 15.80 -27.46
CA ARG A 204 -6.61 14.41 -27.86
C ARG A 204 -8.10 14.22 -28.12
N LYS A 205 -8.58 14.77 -29.25
CA LYS A 205 -9.90 14.47 -29.82
C LYS A 205 -9.77 13.50 -30.97
#